data_AF-A0A7S3HRL4-F1
#
_entry.id   AF-A0A7S3HRL4-F1
#
_cell.length_a   1.000
_cell.length_b   1.000
_cell.length_c   1.000
_cell.angle_alpha   90.00
_cell.angle_beta   90.00
_cell.angle_gamma   90.00
#
_symmetry.space_group_name_H-M   'P 1'
#
loop_
_entity.id
_entity.type
_entity.pdbx_description
1 polymer ?
#
loop_
_entity_poly.entity_id
_entity_poly.type
_entity_poly.pdbx_seq_one_letter_code
_entity_poly.pdbx_strand_id
1 'polypeptide(L)'
;HRWEVAQTLQEATAHGDAGRFEAAQQILGAQAAKMKACKKSSPVSEGLALELEDAQNRMKSRSSWENGGSAEVRDAMQMHKMQRATNVNMSSACTTEKRSKAMYITKCQESWVSKSKQ
;
A
#
# COMPACT_ATOMS: atom_id res chain seq x y z
N HIS A 1 -0.34 -9.07 -4.61
CA HIS A 1 -0.25 -8.46 -3.28
C HIS A 1 -1.03 -7.13 -3.21
N ARG A 2 -0.50 -5.97 -3.62
CA ARG A 2 -1.17 -4.67 -3.40
C ARG A 2 -2.53 -4.49 -4.10
N TRP A 3 -2.68 -4.98 -5.34
CA TRP A 3 -3.97 -4.93 -6.05
C TRP A 3 -5.01 -5.82 -5.37
N GLU A 4 -4.59 -6.99 -4.86
CA GLU A 4 -5.46 -7.91 -4.14
C GLU A 4 -5.92 -7.25 -2.84
N VAL A 5 -5.02 -6.58 -2.11
CA VAL A 5 -5.35 -5.81 -0.89
C VAL A 5 -6.38 -4.71 -1.20
N ALA A 6 -6.17 -3.92 -2.26
CA ALA A 6 -7.13 -2.89 -2.66
C ALA A 6 -8.52 -3.47 -3.01
N GLN A 7 -8.57 -4.63 -3.66
CA GLN A 7 -9.82 -5.32 -3.96
C GLN A 7 -10.49 -5.85 -2.69
N THR A 8 -9.73 -6.48 -1.79
CA THR A 8 -10.23 -6.94 -0.48
C THR A 8 -10.78 -5.79 0.34
N LEU A 9 -10.10 -4.63 0.39
CA LEU A 9 -10.59 -3.44 1.08
C LEU A 9 -11.87 -2.88 0.45
N GLN A 10 -11.97 -2.90 -0.88
CA GLN A 10 -13.18 -2.48 -1.58
C GLN A 10 -14.37 -3.39 -1.26
N GLU A 11 -14.16 -4.72 -1.26
CA GLU A 11 -15.18 -5.70 -0.89
C GLU A 11 -15.59 -5.53 0.58
N ALA A 12 -14.62 -5.44 1.49
CA ALA A 12 -14.87 -5.19 2.90
C ALA A 12 -15.67 -3.89 3.13
N THR A 13 -15.36 -2.82 2.39
CA THR A 13 -16.10 -1.55 2.45
C THR A 13 -17.56 -1.74 2.04
N ALA A 14 -17.83 -2.50 0.97
CA ALA A 14 -19.20 -2.79 0.54
C ALA A 14 -19.98 -3.61 1.59
N HIS A 15 -19.30 -4.51 2.32
CA HIS A 15 -19.89 -5.21 3.46
C HIS A 15 -20.13 -4.28 4.66
N GLY A 16 -19.20 -3.38 4.96
CA GLY A 16 -19.36 -2.36 6.01
C GLY A 16 -20.53 -1.41 5.74
N ASP A 17 -20.67 -0.94 4.50
CA ASP A 17 -21.78 -0.07 4.06
C ASP A 17 -23.14 -0.78 4.17
N ALA A 18 -23.17 -2.11 3.98
CA ALA A 18 -24.36 -2.93 4.19
C ALA A 18 -24.57 -3.38 5.64
N GLY A 19 -23.72 -2.94 6.59
CA GLY A 19 -23.78 -3.33 8.00
C GLY A 19 -23.34 -4.77 8.30
N ARG A 20 -22.76 -5.47 7.32
CA ARG A 20 -22.26 -6.85 7.44
C ARG A 20 -20.81 -6.89 7.95
N PHE A 21 -20.59 -6.36 9.15
CA PHE A 21 -19.25 -6.19 9.71
C PHE A 21 -18.50 -7.50 9.95
N GLU A 22 -19.20 -8.55 10.35
CA GLU A 22 -18.60 -9.87 10.56
C GLU A 22 -18.03 -10.45 9.26
N ALA A 23 -18.79 -10.38 8.17
CA ALA A 23 -18.34 -10.80 6.84
C ALA A 23 -17.14 -9.96 6.37
N ALA A 24 -17.16 -8.65 6.60
CA ALA A 24 -16.04 -7.78 6.27
C ALA A 24 -14.77 -8.17 7.04
N GLN A 25 -14.89 -8.46 8.34
CA GLN A 25 -13.77 -8.89 9.18
C GLN A 25 -13.23 -10.26 8.77
N GLN A 26 -14.08 -11.20 8.37
CA GLN A 26 -13.65 -12.52 7.89
C GLN A 26 -12.83 -12.42 6.60
N ILE A 27 -13.30 -11.61 5.63
CA ILE A 27 -12.59 -11.41 4.36
C ILE A 27 -11.22 -10.77 4.58
N LEU A 28 -11.15 -9.73 5.43
CA LEU A 28 -9.89 -9.06 5.78
C LEU A 28 -8.92 -10.01 6.52
N GLY A 29 -9.42 -10.77 7.49
CA GLY A 29 -8.63 -11.72 8.26
C GLY A 29 -8.08 -12.86 7.41
N ALA A 30 -8.90 -13.41 6.50
CA ALA A 30 -8.47 -14.46 5.56
C ALA A 30 -7.34 -13.96 4.65
N GLN A 31 -7.45 -12.73 4.14
CA GLN A 31 -6.42 -12.14 3.31
C GLN A 31 -5.14 -11.84 4.10
N ALA A 32 -5.24 -11.33 5.34
CA ALA A 32 -4.10 -11.12 6.22
C ALA A 32 -3.35 -12.43 6.51
N ALA A 33 -4.08 -13.50 6.83
CA ALA A 33 -3.51 -14.83 7.03
C ALA A 33 -2.81 -15.35 5.77
N LYS A 34 -3.40 -15.14 4.58
CA LYS A 34 -2.77 -15.50 3.30
C LYS A 34 -1.47 -14.73 3.07
N MET A 35 -1.42 -13.44 3.38
CA MET A 35 -0.20 -12.63 3.26
C MET A 35 0.90 -13.11 4.23
N LYS A 36 0.53 -13.50 5.47
CA LYS A 36 1.46 -14.06 6.47
C LYS A 36 1.97 -15.47 6.10
N ALA A 37 1.12 -16.29 5.48
CA ALA A 37 1.46 -17.66 5.09
C ALA A 37 2.34 -17.76 3.82
N CYS A 38 2.61 -16.64 3.14
CA CYS A 38 3.40 -16.64 1.92
C CYS A 38 4.86 -17.06 2.21
N LYS A 39 5.34 -18.17 1.61
CA LYS A 39 6.69 -18.72 1.81
C LYS A 39 7.84 -17.72 1.56
N LYS A 40 7.60 -16.68 0.75
CA LYS A 40 8.53 -15.56 0.53
C LYS A 40 8.00 -14.34 1.27
N SER A 41 8.02 -14.40 2.60
CA SER A 41 7.69 -13.24 3.41
C SER A 41 8.68 -12.12 3.07
N SER A 42 8.14 -11.04 2.52
CA SER A 42 8.85 -9.81 2.24
C SER A 42 8.38 -8.75 3.25
N PRO A 43 9.20 -7.72 3.54
CA PRO A 43 8.74 -6.59 4.36
C PRO A 43 7.44 -5.97 3.82
N VAL A 44 7.22 -6.06 2.51
CA VAL A 44 5.99 -5.60 1.86
C VAL A 44 4.79 -6.48 2.20
N SER A 45 4.92 -7.81 2.21
CA SER A 45 3.79 -8.69 2.56
C SER A 45 3.45 -8.62 4.06
N GLU A 46 4.43 -8.38 4.92
CA GLU A 46 4.21 -8.16 6.35
C GLU A 46 3.50 -6.83 6.60
N GLY A 47 3.95 -5.74 5.97
CA GLY A 47 3.27 -4.44 6.05
C GLY A 47 1.82 -4.50 5.54
N LEU A 48 1.59 -5.17 4.42
CA LEU A 48 0.23 -5.37 3.87
C LEU A 48 -0.66 -6.21 4.80
N ALA A 49 -0.09 -7.18 5.53
CA ALA A 49 -0.84 -7.95 6.51
C ALA A 49 -1.26 -7.09 7.71
N LEU A 50 -0.35 -6.24 8.20
CA LEU A 50 -0.65 -5.30 9.28
C LEU A 50 -1.74 -4.29 8.87
N GLU A 51 -1.68 -3.74 7.65
CA GLU A 51 -2.71 -2.83 7.12
C GLU A 51 -4.10 -3.50 7.07
N LEU A 52 -4.17 -4.79 6.71
CA LEU A 52 -5.43 -5.54 6.71
C LEU A 52 -5.97 -5.81 8.13
N GLU A 53 -5.09 -6.06 9.10
CA GLU A 53 -5.47 -6.20 10.52
C GLU A 53 -5.98 -4.86 11.10
N ASP A 54 -5.33 -3.76 10.71
CA ASP A 54 -5.76 -2.41 11.04
C ASP A 54 -7.14 -2.07 10.47
N ALA A 55 -7.40 -2.46 9.21
CA ALA A 55 -8.72 -2.32 8.59
C ALA A 55 -9.78 -3.20 9.30
N GLN A 56 -9.40 -4.42 9.71
CA GLN A 56 -10.29 -5.33 10.44
C GLN A 56 -10.70 -4.73 11.80
N ASN A 57 -9.76 -4.16 12.55
CA ASN A 57 -10.02 -3.49 13.82
C ASN A 57 -10.97 -2.29 13.68
N ARG A 58 -10.83 -1.52 12.59
CA ARG A 58 -11.71 -0.39 12.26
C ARG A 58 -13.13 -0.83 11.86
N MET A 59 -13.30 -2.09 11.46
CA MET A 59 -14.59 -2.72 11.14
C MET A 59 -15.15 -3.60 12.27
N LYS A 60 -14.60 -3.51 13.49
CA LYS A 60 -14.99 -4.37 14.61
C LYS A 60 -16.45 -4.20 15.04
N SER A 61 -16.99 -2.98 14.92
CA SER A 61 -18.36 -2.65 15.28
C SER A 61 -18.90 -1.53 14.40
N ARG A 62 -20.23 -1.40 14.36
CA ARG A 62 -20.89 -0.26 13.69
C ARG A 62 -20.39 1.08 14.22
N SER A 63 -20.23 1.20 15.54
CA SER A 63 -19.73 2.43 16.16
C SER A 63 -18.32 2.78 15.68
N SER A 64 -17.40 1.82 15.57
CA SER A 64 -16.05 2.07 15.05
C SER A 64 -16.08 2.45 13.56
N TRP A 65 -16.97 1.84 12.79
CA TRP A 65 -17.15 2.14 11.37
C TRP A 65 -17.67 3.56 11.12
N GLU A 66 -18.67 3.97 11.89
CA GLU A 66 -19.30 5.30 11.80
C GLU A 66 -18.41 6.39 12.39
N ASN A 67 -17.65 6.10 13.45
CA ASN A 67 -16.70 7.03 14.08
C ASN A 67 -15.34 7.11 13.33
N GLY A 68 -15.38 7.15 12.00
CA GLY A 68 -14.20 7.37 11.16
C GLY A 68 -13.55 6.12 10.59
N GLY A 69 -13.89 4.91 11.04
CA GLY A 69 -13.36 3.67 10.47
C GLY A 69 -13.64 3.54 8.96
N SER A 70 -14.80 4.02 8.50
CA SER A 70 -15.16 4.06 7.08
C SER A 70 -14.28 4.98 6.25
N ALA A 71 -13.89 6.14 6.77
CA ALA A 71 -13.01 7.08 6.08
C ALA A 71 -11.60 6.48 5.95
N GLU A 72 -11.07 5.93 7.04
CA GLU A 72 -9.74 5.33 7.10
C GLU A 72 -9.58 4.13 6.16
N VAL A 73 -10.57 3.22 6.13
CA VAL A 73 -10.53 2.06 5.22
C VAL A 73 -10.63 2.48 3.76
N ARG A 74 -11.42 3.52 3.47
CA ARG A 74 -11.53 4.08 2.11
C ARG A 74 -10.24 4.80 1.67
N ASP A 75 -9.58 5.50 2.59
CA ASP A 75 -8.28 6.11 2.34
C ASP A 75 -7.21 5.05 2.04
N ALA A 76 -7.12 4.00 2.87
CA ALA A 76 -6.24 2.86 2.61
C ALA A 76 -6.48 2.22 1.24
N MET A 77 -7.75 2.02 0.87
CA MET A 77 -8.11 1.54 -0.47
C MET A 77 -7.62 2.49 -1.57
N GLN A 78 -7.85 3.80 -1.43
CA GLN A 78 -7.40 4.80 -2.41
C GLN A 78 -5.88 4.84 -2.52
N MET A 79 -5.16 4.82 -1.40
CA MET A 79 -3.69 4.77 -1.38
C MET A 79 -3.16 3.59 -2.20
N HIS A 80 -3.68 2.38 -2.02
CA HIS A 80 -3.23 1.21 -2.80
C HIS A 80 -3.60 1.30 -4.28
N LYS A 81 -4.74 1.91 -4.63
CA LYS A 81 -5.12 2.20 -6.02
C LYS A 81 -4.13 3.20 -6.65
N MET A 82 -3.76 4.25 -5.92
CA MET A 82 -2.85 5.31 -6.39
C MET A 82 -1.38 4.89 -6.40
N GLN A 83 -0.95 4.00 -5.51
CA GLN A 83 0.40 3.44 -5.53
C GLN A 83 0.69 2.65 -6.82
N ARG A 84 -0.32 2.19 -7.57
CA ARG A 84 -0.12 1.64 -8.93
C ARG A 84 0.20 2.72 -9.96
N ALA A 85 -0.41 3.90 -9.84
CA ALA A 85 -0.13 5.03 -10.71
C ALA A 85 1.24 5.65 -10.40
N THR A 86 1.69 5.52 -9.14
CA THR A 86 3.00 5.97 -8.67
C THR A 86 4.00 4.82 -8.65
N ASN A 87 4.05 4.04 -9.74
CA ASN A 87 5.23 3.23 -9.98
C ASN A 87 6.41 4.20 -10.08
N VAL A 88 7.49 3.89 -9.38
CA VAL A 88 8.71 4.69 -9.27
C VAL A 88 9.43 4.73 -10.62
N ASN A 89 8.89 5.46 -11.60
CA ASN A 89 9.70 6.27 -12.47
C ASN A 89 10.13 7.44 -11.56
N MET A 90 11.37 7.55 -11.08
CA MET A 90 12.49 8.00 -11.90
C MET A 90 12.06 8.61 -13.24
N SER A 91 11.09 9.52 -13.23
CA SER A 91 10.94 10.48 -14.30
C SER A 91 12.14 11.42 -14.18
N SER A 92 13.15 11.16 -14.99
CA SER A 92 14.26 12.06 -15.33
C SER A 92 13.78 13.33 -16.04
N ALA A 93 12.69 13.95 -15.58
CA ALA A 93 12.05 15.10 -16.21
C ALA A 93 11.55 16.15 -15.21
N CYS A 94 12.13 16.20 -14.01
CA CYS A 94 12.08 17.42 -13.20
C CYS A 94 13.51 17.91 -12.99
N THR A 95 13.90 18.82 -13.86
CA THR A 95 15.11 19.63 -13.85
C THR A 95 15.13 20.59 -12.66
N THR A 96 15.13 20.05 -11.45
CA THR A 96 15.59 20.79 -10.27
C THR A 96 16.72 20.00 -9.63
N GLU A 97 17.93 20.31 -10.09
CA GLU A 97 19.19 19.87 -9.50
C GLU A 97 19.27 20.33 -8.04
N LYS A 98 18.73 19.53 -7.11
CA LYS A 98 19.07 19.66 -5.71
C LYS A 98 20.48 19.10 -5.52
N ARG A 99 21.44 20.01 -5.42
CA ARG A 99 22.88 19.78 -5.17
C ARG A 99 23.20 18.93 -3.93
N SER A 100 22.21 18.57 -3.12
CA SER A 100 22.37 17.70 -1.94
C SER A 100 22.60 16.21 -2.27
N LYS A 101 22.44 15.78 -3.53
CA LYS A 101 22.62 14.37 -3.94
C LYS A 101 24.07 13.95 -4.22
N ALA A 102 25.03 14.87 -4.18
CA ALA A 102 26.44 14.57 -4.46
C ALA A 102 27.06 13.52 -3.51
N MET A 103 26.50 13.31 -2.31
CA MET A 103 26.98 12.28 -1.37
C MET A 103 26.55 10.84 -1.74
N TYR A 104 25.57 10.66 -2.62
CA TYR A 104 25.01 9.33 -2.93
C TYR A 104 25.47 8.77 -4.27
N ILE A 105 26.36 9.48 -4.97
CA ILE A 105 26.93 9.02 -6.25
C ILE A 105 28.25 8.34 -5.94
N THR A 106 28.24 7.01 -5.94
CA THR A 106 29.48 6.23 -5.87
C THR A 106 30.22 6.37 -7.20
N LYS A 107 31.56 6.38 -7.21
CA LYS A 107 32.38 6.58 -8.43
C LYS A 107 32.00 5.68 -9.62
N CYS A 108 31.40 4.51 -9.37
CA CYS A 108 30.87 3.64 -10.42
C CYS A 108 29.69 4.23 -11.19
N GLN A 109 28.87 5.10 -10.58
CA GLN A 109 27.73 5.75 -11.20
C GLN A 109 28.13 6.97 -12.05
N GLU A 110 29.27 7.62 -11.78
CA GLU A 110 29.80 8.71 -12.62
C GLU A 110 30.23 8.24 -14.02
N SER A 111 30.75 7.01 -14.15
CA SER A 111 31.22 6.49 -15.45
C SER A 111 30.08 6.21 -16.42
N TRP A 112 28.89 5.88 -15.91
CA TRP A 112 27.69 5.63 -16.71
C TRP A 112 27.06 6.94 -17.17
N VAL A 113 27.08 7.98 -16.32
CA VAL A 113 26.62 9.32 -16.66
C VAL A 113 27.54 9.99 -17.70
N SER A 114 28.86 9.73 -17.65
CA SER A 114 29.81 10.29 -18.63
C SER A 114 29.71 9.63 -20.01
N LYS A 115 29.45 8.32 -20.08
CA LYS A 115 29.29 7.60 -21.36
C LYS A 115 28.00 7.91 -22.10
N SER A 116 26.99 8.44 -21.42
CA SER A 116 25.71 8.84 -22.02
C SER A 116 25.78 10.20 -22.75
N LYS A 117 26.93 10.88 -22.76
CA LYS A 117 27.13 12.21 -23.35
C LYS A 117 28.11 12.23 -24.53
N GLN A 118 28.45 11.08 -25.11
CA GLN A 118 29.12 10.99 -26.42
C GLN A 118 28.16 10.55 -27.50
#